data_AF-A0A8T8WIZ8-F1
#
_entry.id   AF-A0A8T8WIZ8-F1
#
_cell.length_a   1.000
_cell.length_b   1.000
_cell.length_c   1.000
_cell.angle_alpha   90.00
_cell.angle_beta   90.00
_cell.angle_gamma   90.00
#
_symmetry.space_group_name_H-M   'P 1'
#
loop_
_entity.id
_entity.type
_entity.pdbx_description
1 polymer ?
#
loop_
_entity_poly.entity_id
_entity_poly.type
_entity_poly.pdbx_seq_one_letter_code
_entity_poly.pdbx_strand_id
1 'polypeptide(L)'
;METPTYRTDWTEFERPSTAVVVAVAEAIGVEADQLPVLNEYVDGDALDTLLRRSNAGVEVSFEYDTVTVRASSDGRLDVESLR
;
A
#
# COMPACT_ATOMS: atom_id res chain seq x y z
N MET A 1 -11.28 3.71 16.56
CA MET A 1 -10.23 3.76 15.53
C MET A 1 -9.42 2.50 15.73
N GLU A 2 -9.54 1.54 14.83
CA GLU A 2 -8.77 0.31 14.88
C GLU A 2 -7.33 0.64 14.50
N THR A 3 -6.36 0.10 15.24
CA THR A 3 -4.93 0.33 14.95
C THR A 3 -4.55 -0.51 13.74
N PRO A 4 -3.86 0.03 12.73
CA PRO A 4 -3.39 -0.77 11.61
C PRO A 4 -2.43 -1.86 12.10
N THR A 5 -2.49 -3.03 11.47
CA THR A 5 -1.58 -4.15 11.76
C THR A 5 -0.14 -3.73 11.45
N TYR A 6 0.05 -2.94 10.40
CA TYR A 6 1.33 -2.39 10.00
C TYR A 6 1.16 -0.97 9.46
N ARG A 7 2.08 -0.08 9.82
CA ARG A 7 2.13 1.32 9.34
C ARG A 7 3.56 1.65 8.94
N THR A 8 3.71 2.28 7.78
CA THR A 8 4.99 2.81 7.31
C THR A 8 4.81 4.12 6.54
N ASP A 9 5.93 4.76 6.20
CA ASP A 9 5.97 5.91 5.29
C ASP A 9 6.46 5.44 3.92
N TRP A 10 5.58 5.51 2.91
CA TRP A 10 5.95 5.04 1.57
C TRP A 10 7.01 5.93 0.92
N THR A 11 7.24 7.15 1.40
CA THR A 11 8.27 8.06 0.86
C THR A 11 9.70 7.61 1.16
N GLU A 12 9.88 6.62 2.05
CA GLU A 12 11.16 5.93 2.24
C GLU A 12 11.52 5.00 1.08
N PHE A 13 10.56 4.75 0.18
CA PHE A 13 10.73 3.92 -1.02
C PHE A 13 10.77 4.78 -2.28
N GLU A 14 11.39 4.26 -3.34
CA GLU A 14 11.40 4.94 -4.64
C GLU A 14 9.98 5.06 -5.25
N ARG A 15 9.12 4.07 -4.98
CA ARG A 15 7.79 3.93 -5.58
C ARG A 15 6.73 3.55 -4.54
N PRO A 16 5.58 4.25 -4.48
CA PRO A 16 4.46 3.86 -3.64
C PRO A 16 4.01 2.40 -3.86
N SER A 17 3.95 1.94 -5.11
CA SER A 17 3.61 0.56 -5.45
C SER A 17 4.58 -0.47 -4.84
N THR A 18 5.89 -0.19 -4.82
CA THR A 18 6.89 -1.02 -4.14
C THR A 18 6.68 -1.03 -2.64
N ALA A 19 6.44 0.15 -2.03
CA ALA A 19 6.16 0.26 -0.60
C ALA A 19 4.94 -0.57 -0.19
N VAL A 20 3.87 -0.56 -1.01
CA VAL A 20 2.68 -1.39 -0.77
C VAL A 20 3.01 -2.88 -0.72
N VAL A 21 3.73 -3.40 -1.72
CA VAL A 21 4.07 -4.82 -1.78
C VAL A 21 4.90 -5.24 -0.57
N VAL A 22 5.91 -4.45 -0.21
CA VAL A 22 6.76 -4.71 0.95
C VAL A 22 5.96 -4.64 2.25
N ALA A 23 5.15 -3.60 2.44
CA ALA A 23 4.36 -3.42 3.66
C ALA A 23 3.33 -4.55 3.86
N VAL A 24 2.69 -5.01 2.78
CA VAL A 24 1.75 -6.14 2.84
C VAL A 24 2.46 -7.45 3.15
N ALA A 25 3.60 -7.72 2.51
CA ALA A 25 4.41 -8.90 2.77
C ALA A 25 4.82 -8.98 4.25
N GLU A 26 5.32 -7.87 4.81
CA GLU A 26 5.65 -7.74 6.23
C GLU A 26 4.42 -7.91 7.14
N ALA A 27 3.28 -7.31 6.77
CA ALA A 27 2.06 -7.37 7.58
C ALA A 27 1.49 -8.79 7.71
N ILE A 28 1.64 -9.63 6.69
CA ILE A 28 1.14 -11.02 6.70
C ILE A 28 2.24 -12.07 6.92
N GLY A 29 3.50 -11.64 7.03
CA GLY A 29 4.64 -12.50 7.37
C GLY A 29 5.09 -13.43 6.24
N VAL A 30 5.09 -12.95 5.00
CA VAL A 30 5.53 -13.69 3.80
C VAL A 30 6.57 -12.88 3.02
N GLU A 31 7.26 -13.52 2.06
CA GLU A 31 8.13 -12.81 1.14
C GLU A 31 7.33 -12.11 0.03
N ALA A 32 7.85 -11.00 -0.50
CA ALA A 32 7.16 -10.20 -1.51
C ALA A 32 6.84 -10.97 -2.82
N ASP A 33 7.64 -11.97 -3.18
CA ASP A 33 7.43 -12.82 -4.36
C ASP A 33 6.38 -13.91 -4.15
N GLN A 34 5.90 -14.11 -2.91
CA GLN A 34 4.80 -15.01 -2.58
C GLN A 34 3.44 -14.32 -2.66
N LEU A 35 3.40 -12.99 -2.76
CA LEU A 35 2.17 -12.23 -2.96
C LEU A 35 1.66 -12.35 -4.41
N PRO A 36 0.34 -12.26 -4.63
CA PRO A 36 -0.21 -12.04 -5.97
C PRO A 36 0.41 -10.78 -6.61
N VAL A 37 0.41 -10.69 -7.94
CA VAL A 37 0.94 -9.49 -8.59
C VAL A 37 0.03 -8.29 -8.27
N LEU A 38 0.60 -7.19 -7.77
CA LEU A 38 -0.17 -5.98 -7.40
C LEU A 38 -1.13 -5.51 -8.51
N ASN A 39 -0.70 -5.60 -9.78
CA ASN A 39 -1.49 -5.23 -10.97
C ASN A 39 -2.78 -6.05 -11.17
N GLU A 40 -2.96 -7.18 -10.47
CA GLU A 40 -4.23 -7.91 -10.44
C GLU A 40 -5.30 -7.19 -9.61
N TYR A 41 -4.88 -6.29 -8.70
CA TYR A 41 -5.75 -5.57 -7.76
C TYR A 41 -5.78 -4.06 -8.05
N VAL A 42 -4.63 -3.47 -8.36
CA VAL A 42 -4.48 -2.05 -8.66
C VAL A 42 -3.34 -1.82 -9.65
N ASP A 43 -3.54 -0.93 -10.62
CA ASP A 43 -2.47 -0.52 -11.54
C ASP A 43 -1.36 0.21 -10.75
N GLY A 44 -0.18 -0.41 -10.69
CA GLY A 44 0.96 0.07 -9.92
C GLY A 44 1.49 1.40 -10.42
N ASP A 45 1.53 1.63 -11.74
CA ASP A 45 2.03 2.87 -12.35
C ASP A 45 1.03 4.02 -12.16
N ALA A 46 -0.27 3.72 -12.21
CA ALA A 46 -1.32 4.68 -11.90
C ALA A 46 -1.31 5.08 -10.42
N LEU A 47 -1.17 4.12 -9.50
CA LEU A 47 -1.04 4.36 -8.05
C LEU A 47 0.18 5.25 -7.76
N ASP A 48 1.31 4.89 -8.35
CA ASP A 48 2.57 5.62 -8.31
C ASP A 48 2.43 7.08 -8.77
N THR A 49 1.68 7.28 -9.86
CA THR A 49 1.44 8.61 -10.42
C THR A 49 0.50 9.42 -9.52
N LEU A 50 -0.58 8.80 -9.06
CA LEU A 50 -1.61 9.42 -8.25
C LEU A 50 -1.04 9.93 -6.92
N LEU A 51 -0.29 9.09 -6.20
CA LEU A 51 0.25 9.46 -4.89
C LEU A 51 1.41 10.45 -4.96
N ARG A 52 2.24 10.41 -6.02
CA ARG A 52 3.40 11.31 -6.15
C ARG A 52 3.09 12.66 -6.81
N ARG A 53 2.07 12.73 -7.65
CA ARG A 53 1.79 13.93 -8.48
C ARG A 53 0.51 14.67 -8.10
N SER A 54 -0.24 14.18 -7.11
CA SER A 54 -1.44 14.89 -6.67
C SER A 54 -1.08 16.19 -5.94
N ASN A 55 -1.66 17.30 -6.41
CA ASN A 55 -1.58 18.61 -5.74
C ASN A 55 -2.65 18.78 -4.64
N ALA A 56 -3.56 17.82 -4.53
CA ALA A 56 -4.57 17.74 -3.46
C ALA A 56 -4.26 16.53 -2.57
N GLY A 57 -4.66 16.58 -1.29
CA GLY A 57 -4.56 15.42 -0.40
C GLY A 57 -5.44 14.29 -0.95
N VAL A 58 -4.81 13.22 -1.43
CA VAL A 58 -5.49 12.04 -1.98
C VAL A 58 -5.20 10.85 -1.06
N GLU A 59 -6.23 10.10 -0.75
CA GLU A 59 -6.12 8.80 -0.09
C GLU A 59 -6.78 7.75 -0.96
N VAL A 60 -6.12 6.61 -1.13
CA VAL A 60 -6.61 5.45 -1.88
C VAL A 60 -6.69 4.27 -0.92
N SER A 61 -7.82 3.57 -0.94
CA SER A 61 -8.05 2.34 -0.19
C SER A 61 -8.45 1.23 -1.14
N PHE A 62 -7.83 0.06 -1.02
CA PHE A 62 -8.17 -1.12 -1.80
C PHE A 62 -7.80 -2.39 -1.04
N GLU A 63 -8.41 -3.51 -1.43
CA GLU A 63 -8.05 -4.83 -0.92
C GLU A 63 -6.88 -5.39 -1.73
N TYR A 64 -5.95 -6.03 -1.06
CA TYR A 64 -4.84 -6.73 -1.67
C TYR A 64 -4.58 -8.00 -0.87
N ASP A 65 -4.82 -9.16 -1.49
CA ASP A 65 -4.88 -10.45 -0.80
C ASP A 65 -5.86 -10.42 0.40
N THR A 66 -5.38 -10.71 1.61
CA THR A 66 -6.17 -10.84 2.84
C THR A 66 -6.16 -9.55 3.69
N VAL A 67 -5.69 -8.43 3.13
CA VAL A 67 -5.56 -7.16 3.84
C VAL A 67 -6.21 -6.01 3.07
N THR A 68 -6.56 -4.96 3.81
CA THR A 68 -6.90 -3.64 3.26
C THR A 68 -5.66 -2.75 3.31
N VAL A 69 -5.31 -2.16 2.18
CA VAL A 69 -4.25 -1.18 2.04
C VAL A 69 -4.86 0.21 1.99
N ARG A 70 -4.32 1.16 2.76
CA ARG A 70 -4.63 2.58 2.67
C ARG A 70 -3.37 3.39 2.46
N ALA A 71 -3.26 4.05 1.32
CA ALA A 71 -2.12 4.89 0.96
C ALA A 71 -2.56 6.33 0.74
N SER A 72 -1.83 7.27 1.33
CA SER A 72 -2.13 8.71 1.26
C SER A 72 -0.98 9.47 0.60
N SER A 73 -1.28 10.51 -0.18
CA SER A 73 -0.29 11.33 -0.87
C SER A 73 0.66 12.09 0.07
N ASP A 74 0.37 12.12 1.37
CA ASP A 74 1.23 12.70 2.41
C ASP A 74 2.34 11.76 2.92
N GLY A 75 2.42 10.54 2.39
CA GLY A 75 3.43 9.54 2.77
C GLY A 75 2.88 8.39 3.59
N ARG A 76 1.70 8.53 4.21
CA ARG A 76 1.17 7.46 5.07
C ARG A 76 0.78 6.22 4.25
N LEU A 77 1.24 5.06 4.71
CA LEU A 77 0.80 3.75 4.24
C LEU A 77 0.39 2.88 5.44
N ASP A 78 -0.88 2.49 5.48
CA ASP A 78 -1.47 1.64 6.50
C ASP A 78 -1.94 0.31 5.88
N VAL A 79 -1.68 -0.79 6.59
CA VAL A 79 -2.15 -2.14 6.24
C VAL A 79 -2.95 -2.70 7.40
N GLU A 80 -4.19 -3.08 7.11
CA GLU A 80 -5.17 -3.60 8.06
C GLU A 80 -5.58 -5.02 7.63
N SER A 81 -5.51 -6.01 8.53
CA SER A 81 -5.99 -7.36 8.23
C SER A 81 -7.52 -7.37 8.06
N LEU A 82 -8.02 -8.04 7.03
CA LEU A 82 -9.45 -8.32 6.90
C LEU A 82 -9.81 -9.33 7.99
N ARG A 83 -10.80 -9.00 8.84
CA ARG A 83 -11.29 -9.92 9.89
C ARG A 83 -12.06 -11.11 9.32
#